data_AF-A0A9J7KXV4-F1
#
_entry.id   AF-A0A9J7KXV4-F1
#
_cell.length_a   1.000
_cell.length_b   1.000
_cell.length_c   1.000
_cell.angle_alpha   90.00
_cell.angle_beta   90.00
_cell.angle_gamma   90.00
#
_symmetry.space_group_name_H-M   'P 1'
#
loop_
_entity.id
_entity.type
_entity.pdbx_description
1 polymer ?
#
loop_
_entity_poly.entity_id
_entity_poly.type
_entity_poly.pdbx_seq_one_letter_code
_entity_poly.pdbx_strand_id
1 'polypeptide(L)'
;MAGFHGVVTTYTTVVMFLALGAALNITTENRLRTVLMTGYNSGVRPKINSTEAIAVYLDVALHQVIEVVSKSQLLITNLRVKHYWKDEFLVWDPAEFSGLSKIRIPSEQIWRPDIYLFNR
;
A
#
# COMPACT_ATOMS: atom_id res chain seq x y z
N MET A 1 66.40 -15.06 15.47
CA MET A 1 65.28 -16.02 15.39
C MET A 1 64.18 -15.52 16.31
N ALA A 2 62.93 -15.56 15.82
CA ALA A 2 61.67 -15.08 16.42
C ALA A 2 61.60 -13.54 16.63
N GLY A 3 60.83 -12.73 15.90
CA GLY A 3 59.63 -12.98 15.08
C GLY A 3 58.41 -12.38 15.77
N PHE A 4 58.21 -11.06 15.68
CA PHE A 4 56.97 -10.39 16.08
C PHE A 4 55.94 -10.61 14.98
N HIS A 5 54.86 -11.34 15.27
CA HIS A 5 53.63 -11.28 14.48
C HIS A 5 52.44 -11.39 15.43
N GLY A 6 51.82 -10.24 15.69
CA GLY A 6 50.48 -10.21 16.25
C GLY A 6 49.47 -10.66 15.20
N VAL A 7 48.48 -11.44 15.62
CA VAL A 7 47.18 -11.53 14.95
C VAL A 7 46.13 -11.59 16.06
N VAL A 8 45.40 -10.49 16.24
CA VAL A 8 44.14 -10.47 16.98
C VAL A 8 43.07 -10.95 15.99
N THR A 9 42.64 -12.21 16.10
CA THR A 9 41.61 -12.76 15.22
C THR A 9 40.23 -12.35 15.75
N THR A 10 39.57 -11.42 15.05
CA THR A 10 38.17 -11.04 15.28
C THR A 10 37.25 -12.12 14.70
N TYR A 11 36.51 -12.85 15.54
CA TYR A 11 35.29 -13.52 15.11
C TYR A 11 34.13 -12.61 15.50
N THR A 12 33.75 -11.74 14.57
CA THR A 12 32.43 -11.15 14.53
C THR A 12 31.42 -12.30 14.61
N THR A 13 30.80 -12.49 15.78
CA THR A 13 29.56 -13.23 15.86
C THR A 13 28.55 -12.44 15.03
N VAL A 14 28.48 -12.81 13.76
CA VAL A 14 27.41 -12.43 12.85
C VAL A 14 26.12 -12.73 13.61
N VAL A 15 25.38 -11.68 13.93
CA VAL A 15 24.01 -11.79 14.41
C VAL A 15 23.22 -12.43 13.27
N MET A 16 23.24 -13.77 13.22
CA MET A 16 22.28 -14.56 12.47
C MET A 16 21.03 -14.69 13.33
N PHE A 17 20.39 -13.55 13.56
CA PHE A 17 19.01 -13.49 13.96
C PHE A 17 18.33 -12.51 13.01
N LEU A 18 17.25 -12.99 12.37
CA LEU A 18 16.31 -12.26 11.49
C LEU A 18 16.47 -12.45 9.97
N ALA A 19 16.74 -13.68 9.49
CA ALA A 19 16.23 -14.11 8.19
C ALA A 19 14.91 -14.92 8.30
N LEU A 20 14.56 -15.41 9.50
CA LEU A 20 13.36 -16.24 9.71
C LEU A 20 12.06 -15.40 9.74
N GLY A 21 12.11 -14.15 10.24
CA GLY A 21 10.94 -13.28 10.33
C GLY A 21 10.47 -12.71 8.98
N ALA A 22 11.40 -12.41 8.07
CA ALA A 22 11.06 -11.85 6.76
C ALA A 22 10.45 -12.91 5.82
N ALA A 23 10.96 -14.15 5.84
CA ALA A 23 10.45 -15.24 5.02
C ALA A 23 9.02 -15.68 5.42
N LEU A 24 8.72 -15.69 6.73
CA LEU A 24 7.36 -15.98 7.24
C LEU A 24 6.35 -14.88 6.84
N ASN A 25 6.76 -13.62 6.83
CA ASN A 25 5.88 -12.52 6.46
C ASN A 25 5.50 -12.55 4.97
N ILE A 26 6.46 -12.84 4.07
CA ILE A 26 6.18 -12.89 2.63
C ILE A 26 5.23 -14.06 2.29
N THR A 27 5.42 -15.23 2.90
CA THR A 27 4.52 -16.37 2.69
C THR A 27 3.14 -16.14 3.31
N THR A 28 3.07 -15.50 4.47
CA THR A 28 1.80 -15.17 5.14
C THR A 28 1.03 -14.06 4.42
N GLU A 29 1.69 -13.01 3.93
CA GLU A 29 1.08 -11.93 3.15
C GLU A 29 0.51 -12.48 1.83
N ASN A 30 1.26 -13.36 1.15
CA ASN A 30 0.77 -14.03 -0.05
C ASN A 30 -0.45 -14.92 0.24
N ARG A 31 -0.44 -15.67 1.36
CA ARG A 31 -1.60 -16.47 1.79
C ARG A 31 -2.82 -15.59 2.06
N LEU A 32 -2.65 -14.51 2.83
CA LEU A 32 -3.73 -13.55 3.12
C LEU A 32 -4.29 -12.95 1.83
N ARG A 33 -3.41 -12.54 0.91
CA ARG A 33 -3.81 -12.03 -0.39
C ARG A 33 -4.65 -13.06 -1.16
N THR A 34 -4.21 -14.31 -1.23
CA THR A 34 -4.98 -15.37 -1.90
C THR A 34 -6.35 -15.54 -1.27
N VAL A 35 -6.45 -15.53 0.07
CA VAL A 35 -7.73 -15.66 0.78
C VAL A 35 -8.67 -14.49 0.45
N LEU A 36 -8.18 -13.25 0.58
CA LEU A 36 -8.99 -12.04 0.34
C LEU A 36 -9.46 -11.91 -1.12
N MET A 37 -8.62 -12.33 -2.07
CA MET A 37 -8.93 -12.21 -3.50
C MET A 37 -9.76 -13.40 -4.01
N THR A 38 -9.94 -14.47 -3.24
CA THR A 38 -10.76 -15.61 -3.65
C THR A 38 -12.24 -15.21 -3.64
N GLY A 39 -12.85 -15.13 -4.83
CA GLY A 39 -14.26 -14.74 -4.96
C GLY A 39 -14.53 -13.23 -4.88
N TYR A 40 -13.49 -12.41 -4.68
CA TYR A 40 -13.62 -10.96 -4.74
C TYR A 40 -13.85 -10.49 -6.19
N ASN A 41 -14.84 -9.62 -6.39
CA ASN A 41 -15.18 -9.06 -7.70
C ASN A 41 -15.01 -7.53 -7.68
N SER A 42 -14.01 -7.02 -8.39
CA SER A 42 -13.70 -5.59 -8.47
C SER A 42 -14.76 -4.75 -9.20
N GLY A 43 -15.66 -5.39 -9.96
CA GLY A 43 -16.79 -4.72 -10.60
C GLY A 43 -17.98 -4.48 -9.66
N VAL A 44 -17.97 -5.06 -8.45
CA VAL A 44 -19.06 -4.95 -7.48
C VAL A 44 -18.69 -3.95 -6.39
N ARG A 45 -19.63 -3.09 -6.05
CA ARG A 45 -19.50 -2.09 -4.99
C ARG A 45 -19.24 -2.79 -3.63
N PRO A 46 -18.17 -2.43 -2.88
CA PRO A 46 -17.75 -3.16 -1.69
C PRO A 46 -18.52 -2.75 -0.43
N LYS A 47 -19.83 -3.03 -0.44
CA LYS A 47 -20.75 -2.73 0.66
C LYS A 47 -21.69 -3.91 0.85
N ILE A 48 -21.81 -4.40 2.09
CA ILE A 48 -22.68 -5.53 2.41
C ILE A 48 -24.15 -5.14 2.20
N ASN A 49 -24.53 -3.96 2.70
CA ASN A 49 -25.87 -3.44 2.51
C ASN A 49 -25.95 -2.56 1.24
N SER A 50 -26.71 -3.02 0.25
CA SER A 50 -26.86 -2.32 -1.03
C SER A 50 -27.54 -0.96 -0.93
N THR A 51 -28.28 -0.68 0.15
CA THR A 51 -28.95 0.62 0.35
C THR A 51 -28.04 1.70 0.94
N GLU A 52 -26.90 1.33 1.52
CA GLU A 52 -25.99 2.28 2.17
C GLU A 52 -24.93 2.81 1.21
N ALA A 53 -24.55 4.07 1.34
CA ALA A 53 -23.49 4.68 0.53
C ALA A 53 -22.08 4.27 0.98
N ILE A 54 -21.09 4.42 0.08
CA ILE A 54 -19.66 4.37 0.42
C ILE A 54 -19.18 5.79 0.62
N ALA A 55 -18.63 6.08 1.80
CA ALA A 55 -17.94 7.35 2.04
C ALA A 55 -16.54 7.29 1.40
N VAL A 56 -16.27 8.22 0.48
CA VAL A 56 -14.96 8.41 -0.16
C VAL A 56 -14.37 9.72 0.34
N TYR A 57 -13.22 9.65 0.98
CA TYR A 57 -12.48 10.82 1.47
C TYR A 57 -11.35 11.14 0.51
N LEU A 58 -11.19 12.43 0.19
CA LEU A 58 -10.15 12.92 -0.71
C LEU A 58 -9.24 13.89 0.01
N ASP A 59 -7.94 13.62 -0.05
CA ASP A 59 -6.91 14.60 0.30
C ASP A 59 -6.29 15.11 -0.99
N VAL A 60 -6.45 16.41 -1.24
CA VAL A 60 -5.87 17.07 -2.41
C VAL A 60 -4.82 18.05 -1.96
N ALA A 61 -3.61 17.87 -2.46
CA ALA A 61 -2.50 18.78 -2.22
C ALA A 61 -2.00 19.34 -3.54
N LEU A 62 -1.93 20.67 -3.65
CA LEU A 62 -1.27 21.33 -4.77
C LEU A 62 0.23 21.07 -4.67
N HIS A 63 0.78 20.37 -5.67
CA HIS A 63 2.22 20.13 -5.74
C HIS A 63 2.92 21.29 -6.44
N GLN A 64 2.37 21.75 -7.57
CA GLN A 64 2.95 22.83 -8.37
C GLN A 64 1.90 23.50 -9.26
N VAL A 65 2.03 24.82 -9.45
CA VAL A 65 1.41 25.53 -10.57
C VAL A 65 2.40 25.52 -11.74
N ILE A 66 2.00 24.88 -12.84
CA ILE A 66 2.85 24.74 -14.03
C ILE A 66 2.75 26.01 -14.89
N GLU A 67 1.53 26.43 -15.21
CA GLU A 67 1.29 27.60 -16.07
C GLU A 67 -0.06 28.25 -15.78
N VAL A 68 -0.11 29.58 -15.95
CA VAL A 68 -1.35 30.37 -15.94
C VAL A 68 -1.43 31.15 -17.25
N VAL A 69 -2.39 30.80 -18.10
CA VAL A 69 -2.62 31.49 -19.38
C VAL A 69 -3.79 32.45 -19.21
N SER A 70 -3.48 33.70 -18.89
CA SER A 70 -4.50 34.71 -18.55
C SER A 70 -5.50 35.00 -19.68
N LYS A 71 -5.04 34.99 -20.94
CA LYS A 71 -5.90 35.25 -22.11
C LYS A 71 -6.95 34.17 -22.35
N SER A 72 -6.65 32.92 -22.01
CA SER A 72 -7.56 31.77 -22.17
C SER A 72 -8.14 31.29 -20.84
N GLN A 73 -7.83 31.96 -19.72
CA GLN A 73 -8.25 31.60 -18.37
C GLN A 73 -7.89 30.14 -17.98
N LEU A 74 -6.78 29.62 -18.52
CA LEU A 74 -6.32 28.26 -18.28
C LEU A 74 -5.31 28.22 -17.12
N LEU A 75 -5.50 27.26 -16.21
CA LEU A 75 -4.58 26.96 -15.11
C LEU A 75 -4.11 25.51 -15.22
N ILE A 76 -2.82 25.31 -15.47
CA ILE A 76 -2.20 23.99 -15.53
C ILE A 76 -1.50 23.73 -14.20
N THR A 77 -1.89 22.67 -13.48
CA THR A 77 -1.35 22.34 -12.14
C THR A 77 -1.03 20.86 -12.02
N ASN A 78 -0.06 20.56 -11.16
CA ASN A 78 0.21 19.21 -10.68
C ASN A 78 -0.40 19.07 -9.28
N LEU A 79 -1.35 18.14 -9.15
CA LEU A 79 -2.02 17.84 -7.89
C LEU A 79 -1.63 16.45 -7.41
N ARG A 80 -1.36 16.33 -6.10
CA ARG A 80 -1.33 15.04 -5.40
C ARG A 80 -2.73 14.77 -4.85
N VAL A 81 -3.39 13.77 -5.39
CA VAL A 81 -4.71 13.31 -4.91
C VAL A 81 -4.53 11.98 -4.20
N LYS A 82 -4.99 11.89 -2.96
CA LYS A 82 -5.17 10.62 -2.25
C LYS A 82 -6.64 10.40 -2.01
N HIS A 83 -7.06 9.15 -2.09
CA HIS A 83 -8.43 8.74 -1.85
C HIS A 83 -8.47 7.59 -0.85
N TYR A 84 -9.47 7.64 0.03
CA TYR A 84 -9.66 6.65 1.09
C TYR A 84 -11.12 6.22 1.09
N TRP A 85 -11.33 4.91 1.09
CA TRP A 85 -12.64 4.30 1.26
C TRP A 85 -12.49 3.03 2.10
N LYS A 86 -13.59 2.55 2.67
CA LYS A 86 -13.64 1.26 3.36
C LYS A 86 -14.25 0.23 2.41
N ASP A 87 -13.53 -0.87 2.21
CA ASP A 87 -14.02 -2.06 1.53
C ASP A 87 -14.49 -3.07 2.59
N GLU A 88 -15.77 -3.43 2.59
CA GLU A 88 -16.34 -4.34 3.59
C GLU A 88 -16.09 -5.83 3.29
N PHE A 89 -15.58 -6.16 2.10
CA PHE A 89 -15.25 -7.54 1.72
C PHE A 89 -13.76 -7.85 1.94
N LEU A 90 -12.90 -6.84 2.00
CA LEU A 90 -11.47 -6.99 2.28
C LEU A 90 -11.17 -6.89 3.78
N VAL A 91 -11.71 -7.82 4.57
CA VAL A 91 -11.56 -7.85 6.05
C VAL A 91 -10.94 -9.17 6.48
N TRP A 92 -10.04 -9.13 7.47
CA TRP A 92 -9.44 -10.31 8.08
C TRP A 92 -9.08 -10.05 9.55
N ASP A 93 -8.82 -11.12 10.31
CA ASP A 93 -8.24 -11.04 11.65
C ASP A 93 -6.70 -11.07 11.57
N PRO A 94 -5.98 -10.02 11.99
CA PRO A 94 -4.52 -10.01 12.02
C PRO A 94 -3.91 -11.19 12.80
N ALA A 95 -4.58 -11.71 13.83
CA ALA A 95 -4.08 -12.82 14.64
C ALA A 95 -3.90 -14.12 13.81
N GLU A 96 -4.75 -14.34 12.80
CA GLU A 96 -4.67 -15.49 11.91
C GLU A 96 -3.52 -15.40 10.89
N PHE A 97 -2.95 -14.21 10.71
CA PHE A 97 -1.96 -13.89 9.68
C PHE A 97 -0.71 -13.23 10.27
N SER A 98 -0.17 -13.79 11.35
CA SER A 98 1.11 -13.35 11.94
C SER A 98 1.14 -11.86 12.35
N GLY A 99 -0.01 -11.29 12.71
CA GLY A 99 -0.14 -9.88 13.09
C GLY A 99 -0.18 -8.90 11.92
N LEU A 100 -0.32 -9.38 10.67
CA LEU A 100 -0.43 -8.52 9.50
C LEU A 100 -1.70 -7.66 9.60
N SER A 101 -1.52 -6.34 9.72
CA SER A 101 -2.61 -5.36 9.80
C SER A 101 -2.82 -4.58 8.50
N LYS A 102 -1.87 -4.66 7.56
CA LYS A 102 -1.91 -3.98 6.26
C LYS A 102 -1.17 -4.81 5.22
N ILE A 103 -1.71 -4.83 4.01
CA ILE A 103 -1.07 -5.43 2.82
C ILE A 103 -1.20 -4.47 1.63
N ARG A 104 -0.40 -4.66 0.59
CA ARG A 104 -0.46 -3.85 -0.63
C ARG A 104 -1.06 -4.65 -1.79
N ILE A 105 -2.17 -4.16 -2.34
CA ILE A 105 -2.82 -4.74 -3.51
C ILE A 105 -2.82 -3.70 -4.64
N PRO A 106 -2.45 -4.07 -5.89
CA PRO A 106 -2.58 -3.20 -7.05
C PRO A 106 -4.02 -2.71 -7.22
N SER A 107 -4.18 -1.43 -7.55
CA SER A 107 -5.50 -0.78 -7.57
C SER A 107 -6.45 -1.38 -8.61
N GLU A 108 -5.91 -2.02 -9.63
CA GLU A 108 -6.62 -2.61 -10.76
C GLU A 108 -7.34 -3.91 -10.37
N GLN A 109 -6.96 -4.51 -9.23
CA GLN A 109 -7.52 -5.78 -8.75
C GLN A 109 -8.65 -5.58 -7.75
N ILE A 110 -8.84 -4.36 -7.24
CA ILE A 110 -9.87 -4.04 -6.26
C ILE A 110 -10.88 -3.06 -6.83
N TRP A 111 -12.07 -2.99 -6.24
CA TRP A 111 -13.00 -1.92 -6.56
C TRP A 111 -12.38 -0.57 -6.21
N ARG A 112 -12.57 0.43 -7.08
CA ARG A 112 -12.15 1.81 -6.84
C ARG A 112 -13.26 2.77 -7.29
N PRO A 113 -13.47 3.89 -6.60
CA PRO A 113 -14.44 4.88 -7.02
C PRO A 113 -13.98 5.59 -8.30
N ASP A 114 -14.93 5.86 -9.20
CA ASP A 114 -14.68 6.71 -10.37
C ASP A 114 -14.71 8.19 -9.95
N ILE A 115 -13.61 8.91 -10.21
CA ILE A 115 -13.46 10.32 -9.86
C ILE A 115 -13.10 11.09 -11.12
N TYR A 116 -13.85 12.14 -11.40
CA TYR A 116 -13.65 12.99 -12.58
C TYR A 116 -13.58 14.46 -12.18
N LEU A 117 -12.66 15.18 -12.83
CA LEU A 117 -12.65 16.64 -12.81
C LEU A 117 -13.60 17.14 -13.91
N PHE A 118 -14.66 17.84 -13.50
CA PHE A 118 -15.65 18.38 -14.45
C PHE A 118 -15.09 19.56 -15.26
N ASN A 119 -14.28 20.42 -14.64
CA ASN A 119 -13.71 21.57 -15.30
C ASN A 119 -12.40 21.16 -16.00
N ARG A 120 -12.43 21.10 -17.34
CA ARG A 120 -11.28 20.75 -18.18
C ARG A 120 -10.71 21.97 -18.87
#